data_AF-A0A4Q1RH92-F1
#
_entry.id   AF-A0A4Q1RH92-F1
#
_cell.length_a   1.000
_cell.length_b   1.000
_cell.length_c   1.000
_cell.angle_alpha   90.00
_cell.angle_beta   90.00
_cell.angle_gamma   90.00
#
_symmetry.space_group_name_H-M   'P 1'
#
loop_
_entity.id
_entity.type
_entity.pdbx_description
1 polymer ?
#
loop_
_entity_poly.entity_id
_entity_poly.type
_entity_poly.pdbx_seq_one_letter_code
_entity_poly.pdbx_strand_id
1 'polypeptide(L)'
;MGYSMRYYERRIGRGRILCINTFSSPYSSFIHKVIGVLLGRGVLYFKPSPKAEKCSYELYTIISNIMSKYNDKILNFLPGINDTEMINVLSAFEFSAILFTGKSETAKIIKKYIGRIPGIFETGSSAMAYVHIDKGYEKVAKELAQASFAQSGMRCIGLKNLFVHKNTIANLLPFLLEQVYQLSVGEPLNYETDIGPIYDNQVVDRTLELINQCSKQNFKLLCGGKIIENNID
;
A
#
# COMPACT_ATOMS: atom_id res chain seq x y z
N MET A 1 -18.18 -21.58 52.41
CA MET A 1 -18.80 -20.98 51.21
C MET A 1 -17.73 -20.20 50.47
N GLY A 2 -17.24 -20.70 49.34
CA GLY A 2 -16.26 -19.99 48.51
C GLY A 2 -16.99 -19.07 47.53
N TYR A 3 -16.73 -17.76 47.58
CA TYR A 3 -17.25 -16.84 46.58
C TYR A 3 -16.58 -17.10 45.23
N SER A 4 -17.38 -17.43 44.21
CA SER A 4 -16.93 -17.45 42.81
C SER A 4 -16.73 -16.01 42.35
N MET A 5 -15.48 -15.57 42.24
CA MET A 5 -15.15 -14.31 41.58
C MET A 5 -15.35 -14.47 40.06
N ARG A 6 -16.13 -13.57 39.46
CA ARG A 6 -16.26 -13.46 38.01
C ARG A 6 -15.48 -12.24 37.54
N TYR A 7 -14.52 -12.46 36.67
CA TYR A 7 -13.80 -11.41 35.97
C TYR A 7 -14.50 -11.11 34.64
N TYR A 8 -14.62 -9.84 34.29
CA TYR A 8 -15.05 -9.42 32.96
C TYR A 8 -14.06 -8.41 32.38
N GLU A 9 -13.82 -8.51 31.08
CA GLU A 9 -13.09 -7.52 30.31
C GLU A 9 -14.06 -6.74 29.42
N ARG A 10 -13.87 -5.42 29.33
CA ARG A 10 -14.61 -4.56 28.40
C ARG A 10 -13.62 -3.78 27.54
N ARG A 11 -13.85 -3.77 26.23
CA ARG A 11 -13.14 -2.90 25.29
C ARG A 11 -13.88 -1.56 25.19
N ILE A 12 -13.13 -0.46 25.27
CA ILE A 12 -13.64 0.92 25.11
C ILE A 12 -12.90 1.59 23.96
N GLY A 13 -13.52 2.61 23.37
CA GLY A 13 -12.90 3.33 22.27
C GLY A 13 -11.67 4.11 22.70
N ARG A 14 -10.62 4.06 21.88
CA ARG A 14 -9.33 4.68 22.22
C ARG A 14 -9.38 6.20 22.24
N GLY A 15 -10.28 6.83 21.50
CA GLY A 15 -10.39 8.29 21.39
C GLY A 15 -10.11 8.79 19.98
N ARG A 16 -9.23 9.79 19.85
CA ARG A 16 -8.92 10.46 18.57
C ARG A 16 -7.83 9.70 17.83
N ILE A 17 -8.11 9.27 16.61
CA ILE A 17 -7.24 8.40 15.82
C ILE A 17 -6.83 9.11 14.55
N LEU A 18 -5.52 9.35 14.39
CA LEU A 18 -4.97 9.91 13.17
C LEU A 18 -4.73 8.80 12.14
N CYS A 19 -5.36 8.90 10.99
CA CYS A 19 -5.24 8.00 9.86
C CYS A 19 -4.47 8.70 8.73
N ILE A 20 -3.35 8.12 8.31
CA ILE A 20 -2.53 8.61 7.20
C ILE A 20 -2.47 7.55 6.11
N ASN A 21 -2.79 7.92 4.88
CA ASN A 21 -2.80 7.00 3.73
C ASN A 21 -1.73 7.29 2.67
N THR A 22 -1.40 6.24 1.92
CA THR A 22 -0.61 6.30 0.69
C THR A 22 -1.50 6.46 -0.55
N PHE A 23 -0.90 6.84 -1.68
CA PHE A 23 -1.58 7.03 -2.97
C PHE A 23 -1.90 5.71 -3.70
N SER A 24 -1.19 4.61 -3.43
CA SER A 24 -1.31 3.38 -4.20
C SER A 24 -2.55 2.53 -3.86
N SER A 25 -3.25 2.88 -2.78
CA SER A 25 -4.46 2.18 -2.31
C SER A 25 -5.37 3.15 -1.57
N PRO A 26 -5.78 4.27 -2.21
CA PRO A 26 -6.47 5.36 -1.52
C PRO A 26 -7.84 4.91 -0.99
N TYR A 27 -8.51 4.02 -1.73
CA TYR A 27 -9.74 3.36 -1.33
C TYR A 27 -9.54 2.35 -0.21
N SER A 28 -8.88 1.23 -0.49
CA SER A 28 -8.83 0.09 0.44
C SER A 28 -8.13 0.44 1.76
N SER A 29 -7.05 1.25 1.69
CA SER A 29 -6.32 1.69 2.88
C SER A 29 -7.16 2.60 3.78
N PHE A 30 -8.06 3.40 3.19
CA PHE A 30 -9.00 4.23 3.95
C PHE A 30 -10.10 3.37 4.59
N ILE A 31 -10.73 2.50 3.81
CA ILE A 31 -11.82 1.62 4.26
C ILE A 31 -11.40 0.74 5.45
N HIS A 32 -10.21 0.12 5.38
CA HIS A 32 -9.70 -0.69 6.50
C HIS A 32 -9.52 0.13 7.79
N LYS A 33 -9.12 1.39 7.69
CA LYS A 33 -8.92 2.26 8.86
C LYS A 33 -10.24 2.78 9.41
N VAL A 34 -11.10 3.34 8.56
CA VAL A 34 -12.35 3.96 8.99
C VAL A 34 -13.28 2.94 9.65
N ILE A 35 -13.41 1.74 9.08
CA ILE A 35 -14.21 0.67 9.71
C ILE A 35 -13.67 0.33 11.10
N GLY A 36 -12.35 0.15 11.23
CA GLY A 36 -11.72 -0.17 12.51
C GLY A 36 -11.94 0.93 13.56
N VAL A 37 -11.82 2.20 13.16
CA VAL A 37 -12.05 3.34 14.07
C VAL A 37 -13.52 3.44 14.47
N LEU A 38 -14.46 3.27 13.53
CA LEU A 38 -15.90 3.35 13.79
C LEU A 38 -16.38 2.21 14.71
N LEU A 39 -16.00 0.96 14.43
CA LEU A 39 -16.30 -0.19 15.30
C LEU A 39 -15.65 -0.03 16.68
N GLY A 40 -14.46 0.55 16.70
CA GLY A 40 -13.75 0.94 17.92
C GLY A 40 -14.35 2.16 18.62
N ARG A 41 -15.44 2.78 18.13
CA ARG A 41 -16.06 3.99 18.70
C ARG A 41 -15.08 5.15 18.88
N GLY A 42 -14.10 5.25 17.99
CA GLY A 42 -13.13 6.34 17.96
C GLY A 42 -13.60 7.51 17.10
N VAL A 43 -12.83 8.60 17.14
CA VAL A 43 -12.97 9.77 16.27
C VAL A 43 -11.81 9.76 15.30
N LEU A 44 -12.10 9.79 14.00
CA LEU A 44 -11.11 9.67 12.94
C LEU A 44 -10.70 11.05 12.43
N TYR A 45 -9.39 11.25 12.32
CA TYR A 45 -8.75 12.36 11.63
C TYR A 45 -7.99 11.80 10.42
N PHE A 46 -8.39 12.15 9.20
CA PHE A 46 -7.87 11.53 7.99
C PHE A 46 -7.04 12.50 7.16
N LYS A 47 -5.74 12.22 7.07
CA LYS A 47 -4.81 12.89 6.16
C LYS A 47 -4.54 11.99 4.95
N PRO A 48 -5.10 12.28 3.76
CA PRO A 48 -4.85 11.49 2.56
C PRO A 48 -3.44 11.76 1.99
N SER A 49 -3.06 10.97 0.98
CA SER A 49 -1.91 11.33 0.15
C SER A 49 -2.31 12.44 -0.82
N PRO A 50 -1.48 13.50 -0.99
CA PRO A 50 -1.76 14.56 -1.96
C PRO A 50 -1.96 14.05 -3.39
N LYS A 51 -1.29 12.94 -3.74
CA LYS A 51 -1.35 12.32 -5.08
C LYS A 51 -2.66 11.57 -5.37
N ALA A 52 -3.49 11.33 -4.36
CA ALA A 52 -4.77 10.64 -4.49
C ALA A 52 -5.87 11.30 -3.65
N GLU A 53 -5.75 12.62 -3.47
CA GLU A 53 -6.61 13.39 -2.56
C GLU A 53 -8.07 13.41 -3.05
N LYS A 54 -8.31 13.60 -4.36
CA LYS A 54 -9.67 13.59 -4.95
C LYS A 54 -10.43 12.29 -4.64
N CYS A 55 -9.81 11.14 -4.92
CA CYS A 55 -10.40 9.83 -4.59
C CYS A 55 -10.69 9.71 -3.09
N SER A 56 -9.76 10.16 -2.25
CA SER A 56 -9.92 10.13 -0.80
C SER A 56 -11.04 11.04 -0.30
N TYR A 57 -11.22 12.20 -0.92
CA TYR A 57 -12.26 13.17 -0.61
C TYR A 57 -13.67 12.64 -0.96
N GLU A 58 -13.83 12.01 -2.12
CA GLU A 58 -15.11 11.38 -2.49
C GLU A 58 -15.52 10.31 -1.47
N LEU A 59 -14.59 9.45 -1.07
CA LEU A 59 -14.83 8.42 -0.07
C LEU A 59 -15.15 9.00 1.30
N TYR A 60 -14.40 10.03 1.72
CA TYR A 60 -14.69 10.76 2.94
C TYR A 60 -16.11 11.34 2.90
N THR A 61 -16.52 11.96 1.79
CA THR A 61 -17.82 12.59 1.63
C THR A 61 -18.95 11.58 1.75
N ILE A 62 -18.85 10.44 1.06
CA ILE A 62 -19.84 9.36 1.15
C ILE A 62 -20.02 8.90 2.60
N ILE A 63 -18.92 8.62 3.30
CA ILE A 63 -18.97 8.10 4.67
C ILE A 63 -19.43 9.19 5.65
N SER A 64 -18.95 10.41 5.49
CA SER A 64 -19.34 11.56 6.32
C SER A 64 -20.84 11.84 6.23
N ASN A 65 -21.42 11.78 5.02
CA ASN A 65 -22.88 11.94 4.81
C ASN A 65 -23.73 10.86 5.50
N ILE A 66 -23.18 9.65 5.69
CA ILE A 66 -23.85 8.59 6.45
C ILE A 66 -23.72 8.86 7.94
N MET A 67 -22.52 9.24 8.38
CA MET A 67 -22.18 9.41 9.79
C MET A 67 -22.73 10.69 10.41
N SER A 68 -23.00 11.71 9.61
CA SER A 68 -23.62 12.98 10.03
C SER A 68 -24.98 12.79 10.70
N LYS A 69 -25.73 11.79 10.26
CA LYS A 69 -27.01 11.38 10.88
C LYS A 69 -26.86 10.94 12.34
N TYR A 70 -25.65 10.59 12.77
CA TYR A 70 -25.35 10.13 14.12
C TYR A 70 -24.50 11.14 14.89
N ASN A 71 -23.40 11.63 14.30
CA ASN A 71 -22.52 12.65 14.86
C ASN A 71 -21.51 13.15 13.80
N ASP A 72 -21.62 14.43 13.45
CA ASP A 72 -20.77 15.11 12.45
C ASP A 72 -19.28 15.19 12.81
N LYS A 73 -18.93 14.98 14.09
CA LYS A 73 -17.54 15.10 14.57
C LYS A 73 -16.75 13.80 14.47
N ILE A 74 -17.37 12.69 14.05
CA ILE A 74 -16.71 11.38 14.03
C ILE A 74 -15.63 11.31 12.93
N LEU A 75 -15.83 11.97 11.79
CA LEU A 75 -14.86 12.00 10.70
C LEU A 75 -14.38 13.41 10.43
N ASN A 76 -13.08 13.61 10.43
CA ASN A 76 -12.44 14.91 10.22
C ASN A 76 -11.43 14.74 9.08
N PHE A 77 -11.62 15.46 7.99
CA PHE A 77 -10.72 15.42 6.83
C PHE A 77 -9.62 16.48 6.95
N LEU A 78 -8.39 16.10 6.64
CA LEU A 78 -7.19 16.93 6.76
C LEU A 78 -6.46 17.01 5.39
N PRO A 79 -7.05 17.69 4.38
CA PRO A 79 -6.46 17.81 3.05
C PRO A 79 -5.26 18.75 3.04
N GLY A 80 -4.39 18.60 2.04
CA GLY A 80 -3.34 19.57 1.72
C GLY A 80 -2.24 19.76 2.78
N ILE A 81 -2.31 19.08 3.94
CA ILE A 81 -1.31 19.19 5.00
C ILE A 81 0.05 18.73 4.45
N ASN A 82 1.02 19.63 4.41
CA ASN A 82 2.40 19.30 4.03
C ASN A 82 3.17 18.62 5.19
N ASP A 83 4.41 18.20 4.95
CA ASP A 83 5.19 17.45 5.93
C ASP A 83 5.50 18.27 7.20
N THR A 84 5.79 19.57 7.05
CA THR A 84 6.07 20.49 8.16
C THR A 84 4.83 20.72 9.01
N GLU A 85 3.69 20.98 8.37
CA GLU A 85 2.41 21.13 9.06
C GLU A 85 1.99 19.84 9.76
N MET A 86 2.27 18.68 9.15
CA MET A 86 1.99 17.39 9.76
C MET A 86 2.80 17.19 11.04
N ILE A 87 4.07 17.60 11.06
CA ILE A 87 4.91 17.56 12.27
C ILE A 87 4.31 18.43 13.38
N ASN A 88 3.83 19.63 13.04
CA ASN A 88 3.15 20.50 13.99
C ASN A 88 1.87 19.86 14.54
N VAL A 89 1.05 19.26 13.67
CA VAL A 89 -0.17 18.53 14.08
C VAL A 89 0.16 17.36 15.02
N LEU A 90 1.21 16.59 14.72
CA LEU A 90 1.64 15.47 15.58
C LEU A 90 2.12 15.94 16.96
N SER A 91 2.71 17.13 17.03
CA SER A 91 3.30 17.68 18.27
C SER A 91 2.27 18.43 19.11
N ALA A 92 1.30 19.09 18.48
CA ALA A 92 0.32 19.95 19.15
C ALA A 92 -0.99 19.24 19.50
N PHE A 93 -1.34 18.17 18.79
CA PHE A 93 -2.64 17.50 18.95
C PHE A 93 -2.52 16.15 19.65
N GLU A 94 -3.29 15.98 20.72
CA GLU A 94 -3.32 14.72 21.49
C GLU A 94 -4.13 13.64 20.75
N PHE A 95 -3.43 12.87 19.91
CA PHE A 95 -3.98 11.65 19.33
C PHE A 95 -3.83 10.47 20.29
N SER A 96 -4.88 9.65 20.36
CA SER A 96 -4.92 8.43 21.17
C SER A 96 -4.34 7.21 20.46
N ALA A 97 -4.29 7.23 19.13
CA ALA A 97 -3.52 6.29 18.31
C ALA A 97 -3.27 6.83 16.89
N ILE A 98 -2.35 6.17 16.18
CA ILE A 98 -2.02 6.49 14.78
C ILE A 98 -2.15 5.24 13.92
N LEU A 99 -2.83 5.36 12.78
CA LEU A 99 -2.93 4.34 11.75
C LEU A 99 -2.25 4.88 10.48
N PHE A 100 -1.03 4.42 10.22
CA PHE A 100 -0.21 4.91 9.12
C PHE A 100 -0.05 3.84 8.04
N THR A 101 -0.19 4.24 6.77
CA THR A 101 0.25 3.45 5.62
C THR A 101 1.10 4.31 4.69
N GLY A 102 2.34 3.90 4.43
CA GLY A 102 3.26 4.66 3.58
C GLY A 102 4.70 4.17 3.60
N LYS A 103 5.65 5.05 3.27
CA LYS A 103 7.08 4.70 3.24
C LYS A 103 7.64 4.48 4.65
N SER A 104 8.60 3.57 4.77
CA SER A 104 9.28 3.25 6.04
C SER A 104 10.04 4.46 6.60
N GLU A 105 10.60 5.30 5.72
CA GLU A 105 11.28 6.55 6.08
C GLU A 105 10.31 7.53 6.75
N THR A 106 9.13 7.72 6.16
CA THR A 106 8.07 8.58 6.73
C THR A 106 7.58 8.03 8.07
N ALA A 107 7.40 6.71 8.19
CA ALA A 107 7.04 6.08 9.47
C ALA A 107 8.09 6.34 10.56
N LYS A 108 9.39 6.28 10.23
CA LYS A 108 10.48 6.60 11.16
C LYS A 108 10.46 8.05 11.60
N ILE A 109 10.11 8.98 10.69
CA ILE A 109 9.96 10.40 11.04
C ILE A 109 8.79 10.58 12.01
N ILE A 110 7.61 10.05 11.68
CA ILE A 110 6.41 10.14 12.54
C ILE A 110 6.70 9.58 13.93
N LYS A 111 7.38 8.43 14.03
CA LYS A 111 7.72 7.80 15.31
C LYS A 111 8.55 8.70 16.25
N LYS A 112 9.30 9.67 15.73
CA LYS A 112 10.07 10.63 16.55
C LYS A 112 9.17 11.65 17.26
N TYR A 113 8.00 11.97 16.68
CA TYR A 113 7.12 13.03 17.19
C TYR A 113 5.98 12.52 18.08
N ILE A 114 5.66 11.23 18.01
CA ILE A 114 4.45 10.68 18.64
C ILE A 114 4.72 10.09 20.04
N GLY A 115 5.98 10.04 20.47
CA GLY A 115 6.38 9.51 21.77
C GLY A 115 5.86 8.08 22.00
N ARG A 116 4.99 7.91 23.01
CA ARG A 116 4.40 6.62 23.40
C ARG A 116 2.99 6.40 22.85
N ILE A 117 2.50 7.27 21.96
CA ILE A 117 1.20 7.09 21.32
C ILE A 117 1.24 5.77 20.53
N PRO A 118 0.30 4.84 20.79
CA PRO A 118 0.27 3.56 20.10
C PRO A 118 -0.06 3.78 18.63
N GLY A 119 0.47 2.94 17.75
CA GLY A 119 0.11 3.02 16.35
C GLY A 119 0.36 1.74 15.58
N ILE A 120 -0.38 1.62 14.48
CA ILE A 120 -0.22 0.58 13.48
C ILE A 120 0.45 1.24 12.28
N PHE A 121 1.58 0.68 11.85
CA PHE A 121 2.40 1.21 10.77
C PHE A 121 2.55 0.15 9.69
N GLU A 122 1.77 0.30 8.62
CA GLU A 122 1.87 -0.52 7.42
C GLU A 122 2.86 0.15 6.45
N THR A 123 4.04 -0.45 6.29
CA THR A 123 5.10 0.12 5.46
C THR A 123 5.42 -0.73 4.23
N GLY A 124 6.32 -0.24 3.39
CA GLY A 124 6.80 -1.00 2.24
C GLY A 124 7.40 -2.34 2.64
N SER A 125 7.26 -3.33 1.76
CA SER A 125 7.89 -4.65 1.86
C SER A 125 8.59 -4.99 0.54
N SER A 126 9.60 -5.84 0.64
CA SER A 126 10.25 -6.49 -0.49
C SER A 126 9.81 -7.95 -0.50
N ALA A 127 8.58 -8.20 -0.98
CA ALA A 127 8.00 -9.53 -0.90
C ALA A 127 8.82 -10.54 -1.72
N MET A 128 8.92 -11.76 -1.18
CA MET A 128 9.73 -12.83 -1.73
C MET A 128 8.89 -14.08 -1.93
N ALA A 129 9.18 -14.84 -2.98
CA ALA A 129 8.61 -16.16 -3.20
C ALA A 129 9.74 -17.17 -3.43
N TYR A 130 9.56 -18.39 -2.92
CA TYR A 130 10.42 -19.53 -3.21
C TYR A 130 9.61 -20.60 -3.93
N VAL A 131 10.12 -21.08 -5.07
CA VAL A 131 9.42 -22.07 -5.89
C VAL A 131 10.27 -23.31 -6.09
N HIS A 132 9.74 -24.44 -5.62
CA HIS A 132 10.26 -25.77 -5.88
C HIS A 132 9.09 -26.70 -6.24
N ILE A 133 8.90 -26.90 -7.54
CA ILE A 133 7.79 -27.69 -8.10
C ILE A 133 8.31 -28.58 -9.23
N ASP A 134 7.56 -29.66 -9.50
CA ASP A 134 7.78 -30.65 -10.56
C ASP A 134 6.67 -30.65 -11.63
N LYS A 135 5.53 -29.98 -11.37
CA LYS A 135 4.38 -29.85 -12.28
C LYS A 135 3.61 -28.56 -12.05
N GLY A 136 2.69 -28.23 -12.97
CA GLY A 136 1.80 -27.06 -12.85
C GLY A 136 2.49 -25.72 -13.12
N TYR A 137 3.54 -25.72 -13.95
CA TYR A 137 4.36 -24.54 -14.24
C TYR A 137 3.56 -23.35 -14.76
N GLU A 138 2.62 -23.56 -15.66
CA GLU A 138 1.78 -22.50 -16.24
C GLU A 138 0.95 -21.76 -15.17
N LYS A 139 0.29 -22.51 -14.28
CA LYS A 139 -0.49 -21.93 -13.18
C LYS A 139 0.40 -21.08 -12.26
N VAL A 140 1.55 -21.63 -11.86
CA VAL A 140 2.49 -20.94 -10.97
C VAL A 140 3.07 -19.70 -11.66
N ALA A 141 3.43 -19.80 -12.95
CA ALA A 141 3.89 -18.67 -13.74
C ALA A 141 2.86 -17.52 -13.79
N LYS A 142 1.58 -17.84 -13.99
CA LYS A 142 0.48 -16.86 -13.98
C LYS A 142 0.35 -16.17 -12.64
N GLU A 143 0.35 -16.92 -11.54
CA GLU A 143 0.27 -16.36 -10.19
C GLU A 143 1.48 -15.47 -9.86
N LEU A 144 2.69 -15.86 -10.28
CA LEU A 144 3.90 -15.07 -10.10
C LEU A 144 3.89 -13.77 -10.91
N ALA A 145 3.44 -13.81 -12.17
CA ALA A 145 3.28 -12.63 -13.01
C ALA A 145 2.27 -11.65 -12.37
N GLN A 146 1.08 -12.13 -12.00
CA GLN A 146 0.08 -11.31 -11.30
C GLN A 146 0.61 -10.71 -9.99
N ALA A 147 1.31 -11.51 -9.18
CA ALA A 147 1.90 -11.04 -7.93
C ALA A 147 2.95 -9.94 -8.14
N SER A 148 3.68 -9.99 -9.26
CA SER A 148 4.75 -9.04 -9.58
C SER A 148 4.24 -7.74 -10.20
N PHE A 149 3.28 -7.85 -11.14
CA PHE A 149 2.88 -6.72 -12.00
C PHE A 149 1.55 -6.07 -11.64
N ALA A 150 0.74 -6.65 -10.74
CA ALA A 150 -0.51 -6.01 -10.30
C ALA A 150 -0.29 -4.57 -9.80
N GLN A 151 -1.13 -3.64 -10.28
CA GLN A 151 -0.97 -2.19 -10.08
C GLN A 151 0.42 -1.67 -10.49
N SER A 152 0.92 -2.16 -11.62
CA SER A 152 2.26 -1.87 -12.17
C SER A 152 3.39 -2.08 -11.16
N GLY A 153 3.22 -3.08 -10.27
CA GLY A 153 4.18 -3.41 -9.21
C GLY A 153 4.18 -2.46 -7.99
N MET A 154 3.33 -1.42 -7.97
CA MET A 154 3.27 -0.39 -6.93
C MET A 154 2.50 -0.83 -5.66
N ARG A 155 2.64 -2.10 -5.28
CA ARG A 155 1.99 -2.71 -4.11
C ARG A 155 3.03 -2.99 -3.02
N CYS A 156 2.69 -2.73 -1.76
CA CYS A 156 3.56 -3.10 -0.63
C CYS A 156 3.86 -4.61 -0.60
N ILE A 157 2.89 -5.43 -0.99
CA ILE A 157 2.99 -6.90 -1.03
C ILE A 157 3.29 -7.48 -2.42
N GLY A 158 3.50 -6.65 -3.45
CA GLY A 158 3.86 -7.18 -4.78
C GLY A 158 5.17 -7.96 -4.71
N LEU A 159 5.35 -8.98 -5.54
CA LEU A 159 6.56 -9.81 -5.56
C LEU A 159 7.76 -9.01 -6.11
N LYS A 160 8.88 -8.99 -5.38
CA LYS A 160 10.13 -8.29 -5.78
C LYS A 160 11.27 -9.26 -6.02
N ASN A 161 11.34 -10.35 -5.25
CA ASN A 161 12.42 -11.34 -5.36
C ASN A 161 11.83 -12.73 -5.51
N LEU A 162 12.14 -13.39 -6.62
CA LEU A 162 11.73 -14.75 -6.89
C LEU A 162 12.95 -15.67 -6.81
N PHE A 163 12.91 -16.60 -5.86
CA PHE A 163 13.90 -17.67 -5.71
C PHE A 163 13.32 -18.94 -6.30
N VAL A 164 14.04 -19.58 -7.22
CA VAL A 164 13.57 -20.81 -7.87
C VAL A 164 14.61 -21.90 -7.66
N HIS A 165 14.17 -23.09 -7.28
CA HIS A 165 15.06 -24.24 -7.17
C HIS A 165 15.70 -24.55 -8.54
N LYS A 166 16.99 -24.90 -8.54
CA LYS A 166 17.77 -25.13 -9.78
C LYS A 166 17.16 -26.16 -10.73
N ASN A 167 16.46 -27.17 -10.20
CA ASN A 167 15.80 -28.20 -11.02
C ASN A 167 14.44 -27.73 -11.59
N THR A 168 13.92 -26.61 -11.10
CA THR A 168 12.60 -26.07 -11.46
C THR A 168 12.71 -24.96 -12.49
N ILE A 169 13.77 -24.14 -12.43
CA ILE A 169 13.88 -22.90 -13.23
C ILE A 169 13.80 -23.13 -14.74
N ALA A 170 14.44 -24.20 -15.25
CA ALA A 170 14.46 -24.48 -16.68
C ALA A 170 13.05 -24.70 -17.26
N ASN A 171 12.16 -25.33 -16.49
CA ASN A 171 10.78 -25.58 -16.90
C ASN A 171 9.86 -24.41 -16.60
N LEU A 172 10.07 -23.68 -15.49
CA LEU A 172 9.20 -22.57 -15.08
C LEU A 172 9.42 -21.30 -15.90
N LEU A 173 10.68 -20.99 -16.23
CA LEU A 173 11.04 -19.69 -16.81
C LEU A 173 10.34 -19.39 -18.14
N PRO A 174 10.19 -20.33 -19.09
CA PRO A 174 9.48 -20.06 -20.35
C PRO A 174 8.03 -19.64 -20.12
N PHE A 175 7.29 -20.35 -19.26
CA PHE A 175 5.91 -20.00 -18.91
C PHE A 175 5.84 -18.63 -18.23
N LEU A 176 6.77 -18.34 -17.31
CA LEU A 176 6.79 -17.03 -16.64
C LEU A 176 7.01 -15.89 -17.64
N LEU A 177 7.97 -16.04 -18.55
CA LEU A 177 8.23 -15.03 -19.58
C LEU A 177 7.02 -14.86 -20.52
N GLU A 178 6.40 -15.96 -20.94
CA GLU A 178 5.17 -15.92 -21.75
C GLU A 178 4.06 -15.12 -21.06
N GLN A 179 3.79 -15.40 -19.78
CA GLN A 179 2.80 -14.65 -19.01
C GLN A 179 3.14 -13.16 -18.89
N VAL A 180 4.42 -12.81 -18.79
CA VAL A 180 4.86 -11.40 -18.74
C VAL A 180 4.73 -10.71 -20.09
N TYR A 181 5.04 -11.39 -21.20
CA TYR A 181 4.90 -10.83 -22.54
C TYR A 181 3.45 -10.63 -22.98
N GLN A 182 2.51 -11.37 -22.38
CA GLN A 182 1.08 -11.22 -22.64
C GLN A 182 0.46 -10.00 -21.94
N LEU A 183 1.15 -9.38 -20.98
CA LEU A 183 0.63 -8.22 -20.26
C LEU A 183 0.54 -7.01 -21.18
N SER A 184 -0.65 -6.43 -21.27
CA SER A 184 -0.88 -5.21 -22.04
C SER A 184 -0.46 -3.97 -21.22
N VAL A 185 0.23 -3.03 -21.87
CA VAL A 185 0.64 -1.76 -21.27
C VAL A 185 -0.12 -0.64 -21.94
N GLY A 186 -0.80 0.21 -21.16
CA GLY A 186 -1.67 1.22 -21.74
C GLY A 186 -2.39 2.12 -20.74
N GLU A 187 -3.47 2.72 -21.25
CA GLU A 187 -4.31 3.66 -20.52
C GLU A 187 -5.03 2.97 -19.35
N PRO A 188 -4.93 3.46 -18.10
CA PRO A 188 -5.54 2.82 -16.94
C PRO A 188 -7.08 2.79 -16.96
N LEU A 189 -7.74 3.58 -17.80
CA LEU A 189 -9.20 3.52 -18.01
C LEU A 189 -9.64 2.48 -19.05
N ASN A 190 -8.71 1.88 -19.79
CA ASN A 190 -9.03 0.80 -20.72
C ASN A 190 -9.06 -0.54 -19.97
N TYR A 191 -10.17 -1.27 -20.08
CA TYR A 191 -10.36 -2.58 -19.43
C TYR A 191 -9.41 -3.67 -19.92
N GLU A 192 -8.85 -3.51 -21.13
CA GLU A 192 -7.87 -4.42 -21.69
C GLU A 192 -6.44 -4.15 -21.18
N THR A 193 -6.22 -3.08 -20.38
CA THR A 193 -4.89 -2.72 -19.84
C THR A 193 -4.56 -3.50 -18.55
N ASP A 194 -3.46 -4.24 -18.54
CA ASP A 194 -2.93 -4.91 -17.35
C ASP A 194 -1.97 -4.02 -16.54
N ILE A 195 -1.15 -3.23 -17.24
CA ILE A 195 -0.11 -2.39 -16.66
C ILE A 195 -0.35 -0.93 -17.07
N GLY A 196 -0.70 -0.11 -16.09
CA GLY A 196 -0.80 1.34 -16.23
C GLY A 196 0.51 2.08 -15.94
N PRO A 197 0.51 3.42 -15.97
CA PRO A 197 1.71 4.22 -15.76
C PRO A 197 2.24 4.13 -14.32
N ILE A 198 3.55 4.41 -14.17
CA ILE A 198 4.15 4.68 -12.86
C ILE A 198 3.77 6.10 -12.44
N TYR A 199 3.39 6.27 -11.18
CA TYR A 199 2.82 7.52 -10.64
C TYR A 199 3.76 8.74 -10.58
N ASP A 200 5.05 8.59 -10.89
CA ASP A 200 6.06 9.65 -10.74
C ASP A 200 7.32 9.35 -11.56
N ASN A 201 7.81 10.34 -12.30
CA ASN A 201 9.06 10.25 -13.07
C ASN A 201 10.28 9.91 -12.21
N GLN A 202 10.34 10.39 -10.96
CA GLN A 202 11.44 10.03 -10.05
C GLN A 202 11.51 8.53 -9.77
N VAL A 203 10.36 7.84 -9.82
CA VAL A 203 10.29 6.38 -9.63
C VAL A 203 10.70 5.66 -10.90
N VAL A 204 10.37 6.20 -12.08
CA VAL A 204 10.86 5.73 -13.37
C VAL A 204 12.40 5.81 -13.41
N ASP A 205 12.96 6.99 -13.11
CA ASP A 205 14.40 7.24 -13.11
C ASP A 205 15.13 6.27 -12.19
N ARG A 206 14.67 6.14 -10.94
CA ARG A 206 15.23 5.20 -9.97
C ARG A 206 15.15 3.74 -10.44
N THR A 207 14.09 3.37 -11.16
CA THR A 207 13.93 2.02 -11.70
C THR A 207 14.95 1.75 -12.82
N LEU A 208 15.14 2.73 -13.71
CA LEU A 208 16.15 2.63 -14.78
C LEU A 208 17.57 2.60 -14.23
N GLU A 209 17.87 3.41 -13.21
CA GLU A 209 19.15 3.38 -12.50
C GLU A 209 19.42 1.99 -11.92
N LEU A 210 18.43 1.36 -11.28
CA LEU A 210 18.56 0.01 -10.73
C LEU A 210 18.84 -1.03 -11.83
N ILE A 211 18.12 -0.96 -12.95
CA ILE A 211 18.33 -1.86 -14.11
C ILE A 211 19.75 -1.70 -14.68
N ASN A 212 20.23 -0.46 -14.77
CA ASN A 212 21.60 -0.15 -15.22
C ASN A 212 22.65 -0.68 -14.24
N GLN A 213 22.41 -0.57 -12.92
CA GLN A 213 23.29 -1.13 -11.90
C GLN A 213 23.34 -2.66 -11.98
N CYS A 214 22.20 -3.32 -12.14
CA CYS A 214 22.12 -4.77 -12.32
C CYS A 214 22.93 -5.23 -13.55
N SER A 215 22.81 -4.50 -14.66
CA SER A 215 23.56 -4.80 -15.88
C SER A 215 25.09 -4.72 -15.67
N LYS A 216 25.56 -3.78 -14.84
CA LYS A 216 26.99 -3.66 -14.46
C LYS A 216 27.48 -4.78 -13.53
N GLN A 217 26.57 -5.48 -12.87
CA GLN A 217 26.86 -6.56 -11.91
C GLN A 217 26.65 -7.97 -12.51
N ASN A 218 26.70 -8.09 -13.85
CA ASN A 218 26.51 -9.36 -14.58
C ASN A 218 25.12 -10.00 -14.42
N PHE A 219 24.10 -9.24 -13.99
CA PHE A 219 22.73 -9.72 -14.06
C PHE A 219 22.22 -9.66 -15.51
N LYS A 220 21.46 -10.68 -15.92
CA LYS A 220 20.85 -10.74 -17.25
C LYS A 220 19.44 -10.15 -17.21
N LEU A 221 19.22 -9.09 -17.97
CA LEU A 221 17.87 -8.59 -18.26
C LEU A 221 17.16 -9.58 -19.20
N LEU A 222 16.03 -10.14 -18.77
CA LEU A 222 15.29 -11.14 -19.54
C LEU A 222 14.21 -10.53 -20.45
N CYS A 223 13.55 -9.46 -20.00
CA CYS A 223 12.51 -8.77 -20.75
C CYS A 223 12.34 -7.32 -20.28
N GLY A 224 11.72 -6.47 -21.10
CA GLY A 224 11.40 -5.08 -20.75
C GLY A 224 12.63 -4.21 -20.52
N GLY A 225 12.59 -3.41 -19.44
CA GLY A 225 13.67 -2.53 -19.02
C GLY A 225 13.83 -1.25 -19.84
N LYS A 226 12.74 -0.79 -20.45
CA LYS A 226 12.68 0.45 -21.25
C LYS A 226 11.43 1.22 -20.87
N ILE A 227 11.47 2.53 -21.07
CA ILE A 227 10.26 3.36 -21.04
C ILE A 227 9.47 3.05 -22.31
N ILE A 228 8.16 2.87 -22.16
CA ILE A 228 7.23 2.81 -23.29
C ILE A 228 6.58 4.19 -23.37
N GLU A 229 6.94 4.95 -24.40
CA GLU A 229 6.31 6.25 -24.68
C GLU A 229 4.92 6.00 -25.25
N ASN A 230 3.92 6.01 -24.38
CA ASN A 230 2.52 6.13 -24.78
C ASN A 230 2.07 7.53 -24.39
N ASN A 231 1.50 8.29 -25.34
CA ASN A 231 0.90 9.61 -25.11
C ASN A 231 -0.35 9.46 -24.23
N ILE A 232 -0.12 9.19 -22.95
CA ILE A 232 -1.13 9.12 -21.91
C ILE A 232 -1.01 10.43 -21.14
N ASP A 233 -1.88 11.39 -21.48
CA ASP A 233 -2.02 12.70 -20.83
C ASP A 233 -2.56 12.58 -19.39
#